data_AF-A0A1G3C2N7-F1
#
_entry.id   AF-A0A1G3C2N7-F1
#
_cell.length_a   1.000
_cell.length_b   1.000
_cell.length_c   1.000
_cell.angle_alpha   90.00
_cell.angle_beta   90.00
_cell.angle_gamma   90.00
#
_symmetry.space_group_name_H-M   'P 1'
#
loop_
_entity.id
_entity.type
_entity.pdbx_description
1 polymer ?
#
loop_
_entity_poly.entity_id
_entity_poly.type
_entity_poly.pdbx_seq_one_letter_code
_entity_poly.pdbx_strand_id
1 'polypeptide(L)'
;MSTQHPDNVTMPFFTEGTSFLGEDEIKEAYYAFSHLRCEEQMWDCEGKEVDEFVIKKLLTRYDNFFKNRRIGKDLFITLRVPNPMVEKSEAKILLETLESAPRSYDTANLFYR
;
A
#
# COMPACT_ATOMS: atom_id res chain seq x y z
N MET A 1 -1.21 8.56 -10.05
CA MET A 1 -1.13 8.07 -8.67
C MET A 1 -2.54 7.83 -8.16
N SER A 2 -2.84 6.62 -7.71
CA SER A 2 -4.06 6.26 -6.98
C SER A 2 -3.84 6.46 -5.47
N THR A 3 -4.88 6.74 -4.69
CA THR A 3 -4.76 7.10 -3.25
C THR A 3 -5.88 6.48 -2.40
N GLN A 4 -5.70 6.44 -1.08
CA GLN A 4 -6.66 5.87 -0.11
C GLN A 4 -7.54 6.93 0.59
N HIS A 5 -7.85 8.02 -0.11
CA HIS A 5 -8.75 9.05 0.43
C HIS A 5 -10.17 8.47 0.59
N PRO A 6 -10.86 8.72 1.72
CA PRO A 6 -12.20 8.22 1.97
C PRO A 6 -13.28 9.18 1.40
N ASP A 7 -13.12 9.60 0.15
CA ASP A 7 -14.03 10.54 -0.53
C ASP A 7 -15.08 9.86 -1.41
N ASN A 8 -15.05 8.53 -1.52
CA ASN A 8 -16.02 7.75 -2.27
C ASN A 8 -17.39 7.67 -1.56
N VAL A 9 -18.46 7.90 -2.32
CA VAL A 9 -19.85 7.82 -1.81
C VAL A 9 -20.28 6.38 -1.56
N THR A 10 -19.81 5.45 -2.39
CA THR A 10 -20.17 4.03 -2.34
C THR A 10 -18.93 3.17 -2.22
N MET A 11 -19.04 2.07 -1.46
CA MET A 11 -17.96 1.09 -1.34
C MET A 11 -17.63 0.46 -2.71
N PRO A 12 -16.34 0.23 -3.02
CA PRO A 12 -15.94 -0.48 -4.24
C PRO A 12 -16.50 -1.90 -4.30
N PHE A 13 -16.74 -2.40 -5.51
CA PHE A 13 -17.39 -3.71 -5.73
C PHE A 13 -16.59 -4.92 -5.18
N PHE A 14 -15.31 -4.75 -4.87
CA PHE A 14 -14.41 -5.81 -4.40
C PHE A 14 -14.26 -5.87 -2.87
N THR A 15 -14.94 -4.98 -2.14
CA THR A 15 -14.96 -4.98 -0.67
C THR A 15 -15.83 -6.09 -0.13
N GLU A 16 -15.35 -6.80 0.89
CA GLU A 16 -16.12 -7.84 1.57
C GLU A 16 -16.77 -7.28 2.85
N GLY A 17 -18.04 -6.89 2.77
CA GLY A 17 -18.83 -6.47 3.94
C GLY A 17 -19.17 -4.98 3.96
N THR A 18 -19.38 -4.44 5.17
CA THR A 18 -19.86 -3.07 5.39
C THR A 18 -18.76 -2.06 5.71
N SER A 19 -17.52 -2.50 5.84
CA SER A 19 -16.36 -1.68 6.22
C SER A 19 -15.17 -1.98 5.32
N PHE A 20 -14.42 -0.94 4.97
CA PHE A 20 -13.17 -1.08 4.20
C PHE A 20 -12.04 -1.48 5.15
N LEU A 21 -11.46 -2.67 4.96
CA LEU A 21 -10.40 -3.21 5.82
C LEU A 21 -9.06 -3.26 5.08
N GLY A 22 -7.96 -3.48 5.81
CA GLY A 22 -6.62 -3.55 5.21
C GLY A 22 -6.47 -4.60 4.09
N GLU A 23 -7.22 -5.70 4.14
CA GLU A 23 -7.24 -6.68 3.02
C GLU A 23 -7.90 -6.13 1.75
N ASP A 24 -8.87 -5.21 1.88
CA ASP A 24 -9.51 -4.54 0.75
C ASP A 24 -8.57 -3.50 0.15
N GLU A 25 -7.72 -2.84 0.94
CA GLU A 25 -6.66 -1.94 0.45
C GLU A 25 -5.63 -2.68 -0.43
N ILE A 26 -5.26 -3.91 -0.06
CA ILE A 26 -4.37 -4.75 -0.88
C ILE A 26 -5.02 -5.11 -2.22
N LYS A 27 -6.32 -5.43 -2.21
CA LYS A 27 -7.10 -5.69 -3.44
C LYS A 27 -7.22 -4.43 -4.29
N GLU A 28 -7.48 -3.28 -3.67
CA GLU A 28 -7.58 -1.98 -4.34
C GLU A 28 -6.27 -1.62 -5.03
N ALA A 29 -5.14 -1.70 -4.32
CA ALA A 29 -3.83 -1.41 -4.91
C ALA A 29 -3.56 -2.31 -6.13
N TYR A 30 -3.84 -3.61 -6.01
CA TYR A 30 -3.74 -4.52 -7.16
C TYR A 30 -4.68 -4.11 -8.31
N TYR A 31 -5.93 -3.75 -8.02
CA TYR A 31 -6.90 -3.32 -9.03
C TYR A 31 -6.46 -2.04 -9.75
N ALA A 32 -5.96 -1.06 -8.99
CA ALA A 32 -5.40 0.18 -9.52
C ALA A 32 -4.26 -0.10 -10.51
N PHE A 33 -3.33 -0.99 -10.17
CA PHE A 33 -2.23 -1.36 -11.07
C PHE A 33 -2.69 -2.17 -12.28
N SER A 34 -3.50 -3.20 -12.07
CA SER A 34 -3.81 -4.20 -13.10
C SER A 34 -4.91 -3.79 -14.07
N HIS A 35 -5.96 -3.11 -13.58
CA HIS A 35 -7.15 -2.78 -14.38
C HIS A 35 -7.19 -1.31 -14.75
N LEU A 36 -6.88 -0.42 -13.80
CA LEU A 36 -6.87 1.02 -14.05
C LEU A 36 -5.55 1.53 -14.64
N ARG A 37 -4.53 0.67 -14.72
CA ARG A 37 -3.19 0.98 -15.25
C ARG A 37 -2.54 2.18 -14.57
N CYS A 38 -2.86 2.41 -13.30
CA CYS A 38 -2.09 3.33 -12.48
C CYS A 38 -0.68 2.77 -12.33
N GLU A 39 0.32 3.66 -12.26
CA GLU A 39 1.72 3.27 -12.10
C GLU A 39 2.21 3.50 -10.68
N GLU A 40 1.39 4.14 -9.84
CA GLU A 40 1.75 4.51 -8.49
C GLU A 40 0.52 4.48 -7.58
N GLN A 41 0.69 3.91 -6.38
CA GLN A 41 -0.28 3.91 -5.30
C GLN A 41 0.32 4.62 -4.09
N MET A 42 -0.38 5.65 -3.61
CA MET A 42 -0.11 6.23 -2.29
C MET A 42 -0.65 5.28 -1.22
N TRP A 43 0.18 5.01 -0.22
CA TRP A 43 -0.16 4.20 0.94
C TRP A 43 -0.18 5.09 2.17
N ASP A 44 -1.35 5.28 2.77
CA ASP A 44 -1.65 6.31 3.74
C ASP A 44 -1.45 5.81 5.17
N CYS A 45 -0.26 6.06 5.73
CA CYS A 45 0.14 5.76 7.11
C CYS A 45 -0.19 6.89 8.10
N GLU A 46 -0.83 7.96 7.64
CA GLU A 46 -1.25 9.09 8.49
C GLU A 46 -2.70 8.87 8.95
N GLY A 47 -2.95 8.88 10.28
CA GLY A 47 -4.31 8.84 10.83
C GLY A 47 -5.08 7.53 10.66
N LYS A 48 -4.39 6.40 10.38
CA LYS A 48 -4.98 5.05 10.26
C LYS A 48 -4.03 3.96 10.77
N GLU A 49 -4.60 2.85 11.25
CA GLU A 49 -3.85 1.61 11.51
C GLU A 49 -3.54 0.93 10.18
N VAL A 50 -2.28 0.98 9.76
CA VAL A 50 -1.86 0.52 8.44
C VAL A 50 -1.20 -0.85 8.47
N ASP A 51 -1.45 -1.63 7.43
CA ASP A 51 -0.74 -2.87 7.19
C ASP A 51 0.70 -2.63 6.75
N GLU A 52 1.64 -2.89 7.67
CA GLU A 52 3.06 -2.72 7.39
C GLU A 52 3.65 -3.79 6.44
N PHE A 53 2.86 -4.78 6.00
CA PHE A 53 3.29 -5.89 5.14
C PHE A 53 2.71 -5.79 3.73
N VAL A 54 2.30 -4.59 3.29
CA VAL A 54 1.72 -4.32 1.96
C VAL A 54 2.49 -4.98 0.80
N ILE A 55 3.81 -4.77 0.72
CA ILE A 55 4.65 -5.34 -0.35
C ILE A 55 4.63 -6.86 -0.30
N LYS A 56 4.79 -7.45 0.88
CA LYS A 56 4.75 -8.91 1.05
C LYS A 56 3.41 -9.46 0.56
N LYS A 57 2.30 -8.88 1.02
CA LYS A 57 0.94 -9.34 0.67
C LYS A 57 0.67 -9.23 -0.82
N LEU A 58 1.03 -8.10 -1.46
CA LEU A 58 0.87 -7.91 -2.91
C LEU A 58 1.65 -8.95 -3.71
N LEU A 59 2.93 -9.16 -3.37
CA LEU A 59 3.79 -10.10 -4.09
C LEU A 59 3.38 -11.55 -3.88
N THR A 60 2.91 -11.93 -2.69
CA THR A 60 2.47 -13.31 -2.43
C THR A 60 1.09 -13.62 -3.01
N ARG A 61 0.16 -12.64 -3.01
CA ARG A 61 -1.23 -12.86 -3.43
C ARG A 61 -1.42 -12.72 -4.94
N TYR A 62 -0.64 -11.86 -5.58
CA TYR A 62 -0.75 -11.54 -7.01
C TYR A 62 0.58 -11.74 -7.75
N ASP A 63 1.29 -12.81 -7.38
CA ASP A 63 2.63 -13.13 -7.88
C ASP A 63 2.74 -13.10 -9.41
N ASN A 64 1.77 -13.67 -10.12
CA ASN A 64 1.73 -13.77 -11.58
C ASN A 64 1.75 -12.38 -12.26
N PHE A 65 1.11 -11.39 -11.65
CA PHE A 65 1.10 -10.02 -12.16
C PHE A 65 2.44 -9.34 -11.87
N PHE A 66 2.87 -9.38 -10.60
CA PHE A 66 4.06 -8.66 -10.17
C PHE A 66 5.36 -9.24 -10.69
N LYS A 67 5.42 -10.52 -11.08
CA LYS A 67 6.57 -11.12 -11.79
C LYS A 67 6.97 -10.34 -13.05
N ASN A 68 5.99 -9.78 -13.78
CA ASN A 68 6.21 -9.04 -15.04
C ASN A 68 6.14 -7.51 -14.87
N ARG A 69 5.84 -7.02 -13.66
CA ARG A 69 5.67 -5.60 -13.32
C ARG A 69 6.30 -5.36 -11.95
N ARG A 70 7.56 -4.94 -11.96
CA ARG A 70 8.38 -4.86 -10.75
C ARG A 70 8.05 -3.61 -9.94
N ILE A 71 7.69 -3.81 -8.67
CA ILE A 71 7.57 -2.70 -7.72
C ILE A 71 8.95 -2.08 -7.47
N GLY A 72 9.05 -0.75 -7.52
CA GLY A 72 10.28 0.02 -7.46
C GLY A 72 10.97 0.23 -8.82
N LYS A 73 10.39 -0.26 -9.92
CA LYS A 73 10.88 -0.02 -11.29
C LYS A 73 9.77 0.35 -12.26
N ASP A 74 8.77 -0.53 -12.39
CA ASP A 74 7.63 -0.36 -13.30
C ASP A 74 6.41 0.23 -12.55
N LEU A 75 6.27 -0.12 -11.28
CA LEU A 75 5.20 0.33 -10.40
C LEU A 75 5.79 0.90 -9.11
N PHE A 76 5.10 1.85 -8.47
CA PHE A 76 5.57 2.49 -7.25
C PHE A 76 4.51 2.42 -6.14
N ILE A 77 4.97 2.20 -4.91
CA ILE A 77 4.18 2.39 -3.69
C ILE A 77 4.86 3.49 -2.90
N THR A 78 4.13 4.57 -2.65
CA THR A 78 4.65 5.78 -2.03
C THR A 78 3.96 5.98 -0.69
N LEU A 79 4.71 5.84 0.40
CA LEU A 79 4.20 5.97 1.76
C LEU A 79 3.93 7.44 2.06
N ARG A 80 2.70 7.75 2.48
CA ARG A 80 2.33 9.00 3.13
C ARG A 80 2.45 8.79 4.63
N VAL A 81 3.25 9.62 5.28
CA VAL A 81 3.61 9.49 6.70
C VAL A 81 3.05 10.67 7.50
N PRO A 82 2.75 10.48 8.79
CA PRO A 82 2.28 11.57 9.64
C PRO A 82 3.39 12.62 9.82
N ASN A 83 2.98 13.88 9.96
CA ASN A 83 3.90 14.96 10.30
C ASN A 83 4.12 15.03 11.82
N PRO A 84 5.30 14.68 12.37
CA PRO A 84 5.53 14.64 13.81
C PRO A 84 5.40 15.98 14.53
N MET A 85 5.52 17.10 13.79
CA MET A 85 5.38 18.44 14.34
C MET A 85 3.91 18.81 14.56
N VAL A 86 3.00 18.19 13.81
CA VAL A 86 1.55 18.41 13.89
C VAL A 86 0.91 17.28 14.72
N GLU A 87 1.16 16.04 14.35
CA GLU A 87 0.56 14.84 14.94
C GLU A 87 1.49 14.23 16.00
N LYS A 88 1.55 14.89 17.17
CA LYS A 88 2.48 14.52 18.23
C LYS A 88 2.23 13.12 18.80
N SER A 89 1.00 12.62 18.79
CA SER A 89 0.65 11.27 19.24
C SER A 89 1.14 10.18 18.29
N GLU A 90 1.23 10.51 17.00
CA GLU A 90 1.59 9.59 15.92
C GLU A 90 3.04 9.76 15.46
N ALA A 91 3.81 10.62 16.13
CA ALA A 91 5.21 10.92 15.78
C ALA A 91 6.11 9.67 15.67
N LYS A 92 5.79 8.59 16.41
CA LYS A 92 6.54 7.32 16.35
C LYS A 92 6.18 6.46 15.14
N ILE A 93 4.96 6.61 14.60
CA ILE A 93 4.52 5.91 13.38
C ILE A 93 5.40 6.30 12.19
N LEU A 94 5.93 7.53 12.15
CA LEU A 94 6.93 7.92 11.15
C LEU A 94 8.15 6.98 11.18
N LEU A 95 8.70 6.70 12.36
CA LEU A 95 9.87 5.83 12.50
C LEU A 95 9.54 4.40 12.08
N GLU A 96 8.42 3.87 12.54
CA GLU A 96 7.92 2.53 12.17
C GLU A 96 7.74 2.40 10.65
N THR A 97 7.14 3.44 10.03
CA THR A 97 6.91 3.47 8.59
C THR A 97 8.23 3.54 7.81
N LEU A 98 9.20 4.35 8.26
CA LEU A 98 10.52 4.42 7.64
C LEU A 98 11.30 3.11 7.78
N GLU A 99 11.20 2.43 8.92
CA GLU A 99 11.80 1.11 9.15
C GLU A 99 11.11 -0.01 8.35
N SER A 100 9.86 0.17 7.95
CA SER A 100 9.15 -0.78 7.08
C SER A 100 9.69 -0.79 5.64
N ALA A 101 10.26 0.32 5.16
CA ALA A 101 10.78 0.46 3.80
C ALA A 101 11.94 -0.51 3.47
N PRO A 102 13.02 -0.62 4.28
CA PRO A 102 14.07 -1.60 4.03
C PRO A 102 13.56 -3.05 4.10
N ARG A 103 12.67 -3.37 5.04
CA ARG A 103 12.03 -4.70 5.13
C ARG A 103 11.23 -5.04 3.87
N SER A 104 10.51 -4.05 3.35
CA SER A 104 9.78 -4.15 2.09
C SER A 104 10.72 -4.36 0.90
N TYR A 105 11.84 -3.63 0.86
CA TYR A 105 12.88 -3.81 -0.15
C TYR A 105 13.46 -5.23 -0.12
N ASP A 106 13.82 -5.76 1.05
CA ASP A 106 14.37 -7.11 1.19
C ASP A 106 13.39 -8.17 0.70
N THR A 107 12.10 -8.02 1.04
CA THR A 107 11.04 -8.91 0.57
C THR A 107 10.92 -8.88 -0.96
N ALA A 108 10.90 -7.69 -1.55
CA ALA A 108 10.84 -7.54 -3.00
C ALA A 108 12.10 -8.11 -3.68
N ASN A 109 13.28 -7.86 -3.10
CA ASN A 109 14.54 -8.35 -3.64
C ASN A 109 14.62 -9.88 -3.65
N LEU A 110 14.07 -10.56 -2.62
CA LEU A 110 13.97 -12.02 -2.60
C LEU A 110 12.99 -12.55 -3.65
N PHE A 111 11.88 -11.85 -3.89
CA PHE A 111 10.88 -12.25 -4.87
C PHE A 111 11.35 -12.08 -6.33
N TYR A 112 12.14 -11.04 -6.62
CA TYR A 112 12.61 -10.69 -7.97
C TYR A 112 13.98 -11.27 -8.34
N ARG A 113 14.58 -12.09 -7.48
CA ARG A 113 15.78 -12.88 -7.81
C ARG A 113 15.41 -14.08 -8.66
#